data_AF-A0AAV7MI77-F1
#
_entry.id   AF-A0AAV7MI77-F1
#
_cell.length_a   1.000
_cell.length_b   1.000
_cell.length_c   1.000
_cell.angle_alpha   90.00
_cell.angle_beta   90.00
_cell.angle_gamma   90.00
#
_symmetry.space_group_name_H-M   'P 1'
#
loop_
_entity.id
_entity.type
_entity.pdbx_description
1 polymer ?
#
loop_
_entity_poly.entity_id
_entity_poly.type
_entity_poly.pdbx_seq_one_letter_code
_entity_poly.pdbx_strand_id
1 'polypeptide(L)'
;MHTEGGCSEEVSRDLHSHMHTDGGCSEQYMLTEGGCSEQSMHTDAGCSEQYMHTEGGRSEQYMHTDAGCKEEDMHTDAGCSEQSMHTDAGCSEQYMLTEDRCSEQSMRTDDGCSEQDMHTECGCSEETC
;
A
#
# COMPACT_ATOMS: atom_id res chain seq x y z
N MET A 1 9.45 40.79 -21.03
CA MET A 1 9.40 39.50 -21.75
C MET A 1 9.65 38.45 -20.70
N HIS A 2 8.59 37.79 -20.24
CA HIS A 2 8.69 36.73 -19.25
C HIS A 2 9.24 35.49 -19.96
N THR A 3 10.33 34.95 -19.45
CA THR A 3 10.78 33.60 -19.79
C THR A 3 10.57 32.76 -18.56
N GLU A 4 9.75 31.75 -18.74
CA GLU A 4 9.07 30.98 -17.70
C GLU A 4 10.05 30.07 -16.99
N GLY A 5 9.81 29.86 -15.70
CA GLY A 5 10.63 29.01 -14.85
C GLY A 5 10.63 27.59 -15.40
N GLY A 6 11.82 27.12 -15.80
CA GLY A 6 12.06 25.70 -15.99
C GLY A 6 11.99 25.04 -14.63
N CYS A 7 10.84 24.42 -14.33
CA CYS A 7 10.74 23.44 -13.27
C CYS A 7 11.79 22.36 -13.56
N SER A 8 12.70 22.18 -12.61
CA SER A 8 13.74 21.17 -12.62
C SER A 8 13.14 19.82 -13.02
N GLU A 9 13.75 19.14 -14.00
CA GLU A 9 13.55 17.71 -14.21
C GLU A 9 13.99 16.99 -12.93
N GLU A 10 13.05 16.84 -12.00
CA GLU A 10 13.12 15.83 -10.96
C GLU A 10 13.22 14.49 -11.69
N VAL A 11 14.38 13.87 -11.60
CA VAL A 11 14.60 12.50 -12.10
C VAL A 11 13.55 11.63 -11.40
N SER A 12 12.47 11.29 -12.09
CA SER A 12 11.53 10.26 -11.66
C SER A 12 12.35 9.00 -11.43
N ARG A 13 12.60 8.67 -10.17
CA ARG A 13 13.15 7.37 -9.80
C ARG A 13 11.95 6.44 -9.77
N ASP A 14 11.78 5.67 -10.83
CA ASP A 14 10.87 4.53 -10.83
C ASP A 14 11.43 3.49 -9.84
N LEU A 15 10.69 3.23 -8.76
CA LEU A 15 11.09 2.30 -7.71
C LEU A 15 10.23 1.04 -7.77
N HIS A 16 10.84 -0.10 -8.12
CA HIS A 16 10.16 -1.39 -8.11
C HIS A 16 10.73 -2.26 -6.99
N SER A 17 9.85 -2.78 -6.13
CA SER A 17 10.21 -3.67 -5.02
C SER A 17 9.35 -4.93 -5.06
N HIS A 18 10.00 -6.09 -4.91
CA HIS A 18 9.31 -7.36 -4.72
C HIS A 18 9.89 -8.09 -3.51
N MET A 19 9.04 -8.49 -2.57
CA MET A 19 9.45 -9.15 -1.34
C MET A 19 8.68 -10.46 -1.15
N HIS A 20 9.40 -11.51 -0.76
CA HIS A 20 8.82 -12.79 -0.39
C HIS A 20 9.38 -13.22 0.96
N THR A 21 8.51 -13.51 1.92
CA THR A 21 8.90 -14.01 3.25
C THR A 21 8.19 -15.32 3.56
N ASP A 22 8.94 -16.27 4.10
CA ASP A 22 8.48 -17.59 4.54
C ASP A 22 9.08 -17.89 5.92
N GLY A 23 8.27 -18.21 6.93
CA GLY A 23 8.79 -18.50 8.26
C GLY A 23 7.78 -18.60 9.40
N GLY A 24 8.27 -18.76 10.63
CA GLY A 24 7.39 -18.84 11.81
C GLY A 24 6.75 -17.50 12.17
N CYS A 25 7.53 -16.43 12.14
CA CYS A 25 7.10 -15.05 12.39
C CYS A 25 7.81 -14.13 11.38
N SER A 26 7.09 -13.16 10.83
CA SER A 26 7.61 -12.16 9.89
C SER A 26 7.24 -10.76 10.38
N GLU A 27 8.21 -9.84 10.37
CA GLU A 27 7.99 -8.42 10.58
C GLU A 27 8.60 -7.66 9.41
N GLN A 28 7.81 -6.82 8.73
CA GLN A 28 8.25 -6.06 7.56
C GLN A 28 7.94 -4.58 7.72
N TYR A 29 8.94 -3.76 7.42
CA TYR A 29 8.82 -2.31 7.35
C TYR A 29 9.31 -1.84 5.98
N MET A 30 8.43 -1.16 5.24
CA MET A 30 8.73 -0.61 3.92
C MET A 30 8.44 0.88 3.90
N LEU A 31 9.42 1.67 3.44
CA LEU A 31 9.27 3.10 3.20
C LEU A 31 9.73 3.41 1.78
N THR A 32 8.84 4.03 1.01
CA THR A 32 9.05 4.34 -0.40
C THR A 32 8.78 5.80 -0.65
N GLU A 33 9.77 6.48 -1.22
CA GLU A 33 9.76 7.92 -1.49
C GLU A 33 10.21 8.14 -2.94
N GLY A 34 9.38 8.74 -3.78
CA GLY A 34 9.78 8.94 -5.17
C GLY A 34 8.69 9.39 -6.14
N GLY A 35 9.02 9.32 -7.43
CA GLY A 35 8.09 9.70 -8.49
C GLY A 35 7.02 8.63 -8.71
N CYS A 36 7.43 7.48 -9.26
CA CYS A 36 6.56 6.34 -9.51
C CYS A 36 7.08 5.13 -8.73
N SER A 37 6.20 4.40 -8.07
CA SER A 37 6.57 3.23 -7.26
C SER A 37 5.63 2.07 -7.51
N GLU A 38 6.19 0.86 -7.65
CA GLU A 38 5.45 -0.40 -7.75
C GLU A 38 5.99 -1.37 -6.68
N GLN A 39 5.10 -1.89 -5.83
CA GLN A 39 5.47 -2.79 -4.75
C GLN A 39 4.61 -4.05 -4.78
N SER A 40 5.27 -5.20 -4.65
CA SER A 40 4.61 -6.49 -4.50
C SER A 40 5.18 -7.24 -3.29
N MET A 41 4.31 -7.65 -2.36
CA MET A 41 4.70 -8.44 -1.19
C MET A 41 3.91 -9.74 -1.10
N HIS A 42 4.64 -10.83 -0.83
CA HIS A 42 4.09 -12.13 -0.49
C HIS A 42 4.65 -12.58 0.85
N THR A 43 3.76 -12.91 1.78
CA THR A 43 4.14 -13.40 3.11
C THR A 43 3.39 -14.69 3.41
N ASP A 44 4.12 -15.74 3.74
CA ASP A 44 3.60 -16.99 4.31
C ASP A 44 4.24 -17.16 5.70
N ALA A 45 3.46 -16.96 6.76
CA ALA A 45 4.01 -17.02 8.11
C ALA A 45 3.02 -17.46 9.19
N GLY A 46 3.51 -18.07 10.27
CA GLY A 46 2.66 -18.34 11.44
C GLY A 46 2.05 -17.06 12.04
N CYS A 47 2.85 -15.99 12.14
CA CYS A 47 2.41 -14.63 12.45
C CYS A 47 3.09 -13.63 11.52
N SER A 48 2.39 -12.57 11.12
CA SER A 48 2.94 -11.50 10.28
C SER A 48 2.55 -10.11 10.78
N GLU A 49 3.52 -9.21 10.91
CA GLU A 49 3.29 -7.77 11.10
C GLU A 49 3.90 -7.00 9.92
N GLN A 50 3.10 -6.12 9.30
CA GLN A 50 3.52 -5.37 8.11
C GLN A 50 3.20 -3.89 8.26
N TYR A 51 4.21 -3.04 8.05
CA TYR A 51 4.06 -1.59 8.06
C TYR A 51 4.59 -1.00 6.75
N MET A 52 3.73 -0.28 6.03
CA MET A 52 4.07 0.30 4.73
C MET A 52 3.76 1.79 4.67
N HIS A 53 4.76 2.58 4.32
CA HIS A 53 4.63 4.00 4.03
C HIS A 53 5.08 4.29 2.61
N THR A 54 4.22 4.95 1.85
CA THR A 54 4.52 5.37 0.48
C THR A 54 4.16 6.83 0.29
N GLU A 55 5.14 7.63 -0.09
CA GLU A 55 4.95 9.02 -0.53
C GLU A 55 5.45 9.20 -1.97
N GLY A 56 4.64 9.80 -2.84
CA GLY A 56 5.08 10.03 -4.21
C GLY A 56 4.07 10.58 -5.22
N GLY A 57 4.44 10.49 -6.50
CA GLY A 57 3.58 10.92 -7.61
C GLY A 57 2.54 9.86 -7.99
N ARG A 58 2.96 8.61 -8.17
CA ARG A 58 2.12 7.44 -8.48
C ARG A 58 2.59 6.22 -7.71
N SER A 59 1.65 5.46 -7.16
CA SER A 59 1.95 4.28 -6.35
C SER A 59 1.04 3.10 -6.71
N GLU A 60 1.63 1.95 -6.98
CA GLU A 60 0.91 0.68 -7.19
C GLU A 60 1.38 -0.35 -6.15
N GLN A 61 0.44 -0.93 -5.39
CA GLN A 61 0.76 -1.88 -4.33
C GLN A 61 -0.09 -3.15 -4.43
N TYR A 62 0.59 -4.29 -4.40
CA TYR A 62 -0.02 -5.62 -4.39
C TYR A 62 0.49 -6.42 -3.19
N MET A 63 -0.41 -6.79 -2.28
CA MET A 63 -0.05 -7.60 -1.11
C MET A 63 -0.87 -8.87 -1.04
N HIS A 64 -0.17 -9.97 -0.76
CA HIS A 64 -0.76 -11.26 -0.45
C HIS A 64 -0.14 -11.82 0.82
N THR A 65 -0.97 -12.07 1.83
CA THR A 65 -0.55 -12.61 3.11
C THR A 65 -1.35 -13.87 3.42
N ASP A 66 -0.65 -14.97 3.67
CA ASP A 66 -1.18 -16.19 4.28
C ASP A 66 -0.58 -16.31 5.68
N ALA A 67 -1.40 -16.22 6.73
CA ALA A 67 -0.88 -16.27 8.09
C ALA A 67 -1.82 -16.85 9.16
N GLY A 68 -1.26 -17.36 10.26
CA GLY A 68 -2.08 -17.71 11.42
C GLY A 68 -2.70 -16.46 12.07
N CYS A 69 -1.88 -15.43 12.27
CA CYS A 69 -2.31 -14.10 12.72
C CYS A 69 -1.60 -13.01 11.88
N LYS A 70 -2.33 -11.94 11.56
CA LYS A 70 -1.81 -10.80 10.81
C LYS A 70 -2.15 -9.46 11.48
N GLU A 71 -1.18 -8.55 11.50
CA GLU A 71 -1.40 -7.13 11.77
C GLU A 71 -0.76 -6.30 10.64
N GLU A 72 -1.49 -5.35 10.09
CA GLU A 72 -1.06 -4.57 8.93
C GLU A 72 -1.46 -3.11 9.02
N ASP A 73 -0.49 -2.24 8.81
CA ASP A 73 -0.64 -0.79 8.77
C ASP A 73 -0.11 -0.26 7.44
N MET A 74 -0.94 0.47 6.72
CA MET A 74 -0.60 1.05 5.43
C MET A 74 -0.94 2.53 5.39
N HIS A 75 0.02 3.33 4.95
CA HIS A 75 -0.15 4.76 4.72
C HIS A 75 0.37 5.13 3.33
N THR A 76 -0.50 5.72 2.53
CA THR A 76 -0.18 6.19 1.18
C THR A 76 -0.55 7.66 1.06
N ASP A 77 0.42 8.49 0.69
CA ASP A 77 0.19 9.89 0.26
C ASP A 77 0.75 10.05 -1.15
N ALA A 78 -0.12 10.04 -2.15
CA ALA A 78 0.32 10.17 -3.53
C ALA A 78 -0.58 11.03 -4.43
N GLY A 79 -0.09 11.32 -5.63
CA GLY A 79 -0.92 11.94 -6.66
C GLY A 79 -2.02 10.99 -7.13
N CYS A 80 -1.66 9.72 -7.37
CA CYS A 80 -2.58 8.63 -7.68
C CYS A 80 -2.09 7.33 -7.03
N SER A 81 -3.02 6.50 -6.54
CA SER A 81 -2.72 5.20 -5.96
C SER A 81 -3.60 4.08 -6.52
N GLU A 82 -3.03 2.90 -6.70
CA GLU A 82 -3.76 1.65 -6.90
C GLU A 82 -3.29 0.61 -5.88
N GLN A 83 -4.22 0.02 -5.14
CA GLN A 83 -3.89 -0.91 -4.06
C GLN A 83 -4.77 -2.15 -4.12
N SER A 84 -4.12 -3.31 -4.04
CA SER A 84 -4.80 -4.60 -3.94
C SER A 84 -4.20 -5.42 -2.80
N MET A 85 -5.06 -5.84 -1.88
CA MET A 85 -4.68 -6.66 -0.73
C MET A 85 -5.52 -7.92 -0.65
N HIS A 86 -4.83 -9.04 -0.48
CA HIS A 86 -5.42 -10.35 -0.21
C HIS A 86 -4.83 -10.92 1.09
N THR A 87 -5.68 -11.14 2.06
CA THR A 87 -5.34 -11.77 3.34
C THR A 87 -6.10 -13.08 3.44
N ASP A 88 -5.39 -14.16 3.75
CA ASP A 88 -5.95 -15.42 4.26
C ASP A 88 -5.34 -15.64 5.64
N ALA A 89 -6.12 -15.48 6.70
CA ALA A 89 -5.59 -15.67 8.04
C ALA A 89 -6.59 -16.19 9.08
N GLY A 90 -6.07 -16.67 10.22
CA GLY A 90 -6.92 -17.06 11.35
C GLY A 90 -7.55 -15.83 12.01
N CYS A 91 -6.71 -14.80 12.23
CA CYS A 91 -7.08 -13.49 12.74
C CYS A 91 -6.33 -12.39 11.97
N SER A 92 -7.02 -11.30 11.63
CA SER A 92 -6.42 -10.14 10.95
C SER A 92 -6.80 -8.80 11.58
N GLU A 93 -5.83 -7.93 11.79
CA GLU A 93 -6.01 -6.51 12.09
C GLU A 93 -5.44 -5.69 10.94
N GLN A 94 -6.23 -4.79 10.33
CA GLN A 94 -5.77 -3.97 9.21
C GLN A 94 -6.17 -2.51 9.37
N TYR A 95 -5.19 -1.63 9.25
CA TYR A 95 -5.37 -0.19 9.19
C TYR A 95 -4.81 0.36 7.88
N MET A 96 -5.65 1.12 7.16
CA MET A 96 -5.24 1.79 5.93
C MET A 96 -5.62 3.27 5.96
N LEU A 97 -4.64 4.11 5.65
CA LEU A 97 -4.83 5.52 5.38
C LEU A 97 -4.30 5.86 3.98
N THR A 98 -5.12 6.54 3.20
CA THR A 98 -4.87 6.81 1.78
C THR A 98 -5.29 8.23 1.45
N GLU A 99 -4.32 9.09 1.19
CA GLU A 99 -4.50 10.50 0.85
C GLU A 99 -4.06 10.69 -0.61
N ASP A 100 -5.00 10.79 -1.53
CA ASP A 100 -4.69 10.84 -2.95
C ASP A 100 -5.58 11.80 -3.75
N ARG A 101 -5.17 12.15 -4.97
CA ARG A 101 -6.11 12.83 -5.90
C ARG A 101 -7.05 11.84 -6.59
N CYS A 102 -6.56 10.64 -6.86
CA CYS A 102 -7.29 9.53 -7.46
C CYS A 102 -6.81 8.22 -6.80
N SER A 103 -7.72 7.34 -6.39
CA SER A 103 -7.38 6.06 -5.78
C SER A 103 -8.29 4.93 -6.26
N GLU A 104 -7.72 3.75 -6.49
CA GLU A 104 -8.46 2.49 -6.65
C GLU A 104 -7.96 1.48 -5.60
N GLN A 105 -8.90 0.94 -4.80
CA GLN A 105 -8.57 0.02 -3.71
C GLN A 105 -9.41 -1.25 -3.79
N SER A 106 -8.76 -2.40 -3.63
CA SER A 106 -9.42 -3.70 -3.52
C SER A 106 -8.86 -4.47 -2.33
N MET A 107 -9.72 -4.79 -1.36
CA MET A 107 -9.36 -5.65 -0.24
C MET A 107 -10.18 -6.92 -0.23
N ARG A 108 -9.50 -8.04 0.01
CA ARG A 108 -10.10 -9.33 0.31
C ARG A 108 -9.42 -9.95 1.51
N THR A 109 -10.23 -10.45 2.42
CA THR A 109 -9.82 -10.93 3.73
C THR A 109 -10.68 -12.17 4.00
N ASP A 110 -10.05 -13.34 3.99
CA ASP A 110 -10.68 -14.61 4.35
C ASP A 110 -10.16 -15.00 5.74
N ASP A 111 -10.95 -14.65 6.75
CA ASP A 111 -10.51 -14.73 8.14
C ASP A 111 -11.57 -15.27 9.09
N GLY A 112 -11.10 -15.91 10.17
CA GLY A 112 -11.95 -16.33 11.28
C GLY A 112 -12.41 -15.15 12.14
N CYS A 113 -11.54 -14.15 12.33
CA CYS A 113 -11.76 -12.92 13.06
C CYS A 113 -11.04 -11.76 12.36
N SER A 114 -11.71 -10.63 12.12
CA SER A 114 -11.10 -9.49 11.44
C SER A 114 -11.55 -8.15 12.02
N GLU A 115 -10.61 -7.23 12.28
CA GLU A 115 -10.89 -5.79 12.43
C GLU A 115 -10.21 -5.02 11.28
N GLN A 116 -10.94 -4.08 10.69
CA GLN A 116 -10.49 -3.30 9.54
C GLN A 116 -10.92 -1.84 9.67
N ASP A 117 -9.94 -0.94 9.59
CA ASP A 117 -10.15 0.50 9.53
C ASP A 117 -9.55 1.04 8.24
N MET A 118 -10.38 1.63 7.39
CA MET A 118 -9.97 2.21 6.11
C MET A 118 -10.40 3.67 6.03
N HIS A 119 -9.42 4.54 5.83
CA HIS A 119 -9.60 5.97 5.63
C HIS A 119 -9.02 6.36 4.27
N THR A 120 -9.88 6.86 3.39
CA THR A 120 -9.48 7.28 2.04
C THR A 120 -9.99 8.69 1.78
N GLU A 121 -9.08 9.65 1.69
CA GLU A 121 -9.37 11.02 1.29
C GLU A 121 -8.95 11.17 -0.18
N CYS A 122 -9.94 11.23 -1.07
CA CYS A 122 -9.71 11.31 -2.51
C CYS A 122 -10.27 12.60 -3.11
N GLY A 123 -9.45 13.33 -3.87
CA GLY A 123 -9.87 14.55 -4.57
C GLY A 123 -10.83 14.32 -5.74
N CYS A 124 -10.92 13.09 -6.25
CA CYS A 124 -11.87 12.63 -7.26
C CYS A 124 -12.53 11.35 -6.76
N SER A 125 -13.65 11.50 -6.04
CA SER A 125 -14.53 10.38 -5.74
C SER A 125 -15.21 9.92 -7.02
N GLU A 126 -14.88 8.72 -7.52
CA GLU A 126 -15.89 7.93 -8.23
C GLU A 126 -16.93 7.50 -7.19
N GLU A 127 -17.85 8.42 -6.87
CA GLU A 127 -19.18 8.03 -6.43
C GLU A 127 -19.78 7.17 -7.55
N THR A 128 -19.95 5.87 -7.31
CA THR A 128 -21.15 5.19 -7.87
C THR A 128 -22.29 5.60 -6.93
N CYS A 129 -23.38 6.25 -7.36
CA CYS A 129 -24.44 5.73 -8.24
C CYS A 129 -24.88 4.30 -7.92
#